data_AF-A0A0C2YVZ4-F1
#
_entry.id   AF-A0A0C2YVZ4-F1
#
_cell.length_a   1.000
_cell.length_b   1.000
_cell.length_c   1.000
_cell.angle_alpha   90.00
_cell.angle_beta   90.00
_cell.angle_gamma   90.00
#
_symmetry.space_group_name_H-M   'P 1'
#
loop_
_entity.id
_entity.type
_entity.pdbx_description
1 polymer ?
#
loop_
_entity_poly.entity_id
_entity_poly.type
_entity_poly.pdbx_seq_one_letter_code
_entity_poly.pdbx_strand_id
1 'polypeptide(L)'
;MITVYYKSGTAQWKYELEDSEHDYIIKNVLEDKPDINEMFEDSLEILRDISAMDEAEMEEDDEIDQTIAVSFIWHYFNNLVEDGDRIEGDIVLIEDEDGTGVTVLPAAGIEAE
;
A
#
# COMPACT_ATOMS: atom_id res chain seq x y z
N MET A 1 3.29 -4.38 14.04
CA MET A 1 2.15 -3.96 13.21
C MET A 1 2.69 -2.95 12.22
N ILE A 2 2.33 -3.10 10.96
CA ILE A 2 2.63 -2.13 9.91
C ILE A 2 1.40 -1.25 9.66
N THR A 3 1.63 0.02 9.33
CA THR A 3 0.57 0.97 9.02
C THR A 3 0.79 1.60 7.65
N VAL A 4 -0.26 1.64 6.84
CA VAL A 4 -0.31 2.38 5.58
C VAL A 4 -1.43 3.40 5.65
N TYR A 5 -1.08 4.67 5.45
CA TYR A 5 -2.04 5.75 5.29
C TYR A 5 -2.21 6.03 3.79
N TYR A 6 -3.43 6.27 3.34
CA TYR A 6 -3.70 6.57 1.94
C TYR A 6 -4.58 7.81 1.82
N LYS A 7 -4.29 8.61 0.79
CA LYS A 7 -5.06 9.78 0.41
C LYS A 7 -5.14 9.89 -1.12
N SER A 8 -6.34 9.96 -1.67
CA SER A 8 -6.61 10.27 -3.07
C SER A 8 -7.85 11.15 -3.19
N GLY A 9 -7.70 12.38 -3.69
CA GLY A 9 -8.78 13.37 -3.73
C GLY A 9 -9.44 13.57 -2.34
N THR A 10 -10.71 13.19 -2.22
CA THR A 10 -11.46 13.23 -0.95
C THR A 10 -11.42 11.92 -0.16
N ALA A 11 -10.93 10.82 -0.75
CA ALA A 11 -10.77 9.54 -0.08
C ALA A 11 -9.53 9.59 0.82
N GLN A 12 -9.71 9.19 2.09
CA GLN A 12 -8.63 9.04 3.05
C GLN A 12 -8.94 7.86 3.95
N TRP A 13 -7.97 6.94 4.09
CA TRP A 13 -8.09 5.80 4.98
C TRP A 13 -6.75 5.42 5.60
N LYS A 14 -6.83 4.58 6.64
CA LYS A 14 -5.70 4.00 7.36
C LYS A 14 -5.91 2.50 7.40
N TYR A 15 -4.88 1.75 6.98
CA TYR A 15 -4.88 0.30 7.04
C TYR A 15 -3.79 -0.16 8.01
N GLU A 16 -4.16 -1.05 8.94
CA GLU A 16 -3.27 -1.64 9.93
C GLU A 16 -3.23 -3.15 9.72
N LEU A 17 -2.02 -3.71 9.65
CA LEU A 17 -1.81 -5.14 9.45
C LEU A 17 -0.80 -5.66 10.48
N GLU A 18 -1.08 -6.81 11.08
CA GLU A 18 -0.15 -7.42 12.03
C GLU A 18 1.11 -7.91 11.33
N ASP A 19 2.26 -7.83 12.01
CA ASP A 19 3.55 -8.22 11.40
C ASP A 19 3.54 -9.67 10.92
N SER A 20 2.91 -10.57 11.69
CA SER A 20 2.79 -11.98 11.33
C SER A 20 1.91 -12.24 10.10
N GLU A 21 0.91 -11.39 9.88
CA GLU A 21 0.02 -11.49 8.71
C GLU A 21 0.74 -10.95 7.48
N HIS A 22 1.42 -9.80 7.62
CA HIS A 22 2.32 -9.26 6.60
C HIS A 22 3.35 -10.29 6.14
N ASP A 23 4.09 -10.87 7.10
CA ASP A 23 5.14 -11.86 6.82
C ASP A 23 4.59 -13.08 6.08
N TYR A 24 3.38 -13.53 6.46
CA TYR A 24 2.71 -14.62 5.77
C TYR A 24 2.35 -14.25 4.34
N ILE A 25 1.73 -13.09 4.12
CA ILE A 25 1.33 -12.62 2.78
C ILE A 25 2.54 -12.49 1.87
N ILE A 26 3.55 -11.72 2.29
CA ILE A 26 4.75 -11.47 1.48
C ILE A 26 5.49 -12.75 1.13
N LYS A 27 5.58 -13.68 2.09
CA LYS A 27 6.18 -14.98 1.82
C LYS A 27 5.48 -15.71 0.68
N ASN A 28 4.15 -15.74 0.68
CA ASN A 28 3.38 -16.41 -0.38
C ASN A 28 3.48 -15.64 -1.70
N VAL A 29 3.34 -14.32 -1.69
CA VAL A 29 3.43 -13.45 -2.88
C VAL A 29 4.79 -13.60 -3.57
N LEU A 30 5.89 -13.58 -2.81
CA LEU A 30 7.24 -13.66 -3.37
C LEU A 30 7.69 -15.09 -3.72
N GLU A 31 6.95 -16.13 -3.29
CA GLU A 31 7.30 -17.53 -3.59
C GLU A 31 7.32 -17.80 -5.10
N ASP A 32 6.40 -17.17 -5.83
CA ASP A 32 6.24 -17.33 -7.28
C ASP A 32 7.18 -16.45 -8.11
N LYS A 33 8.05 -15.66 -7.46
CA LYS A 33 8.98 -14.71 -8.08
C LYS A 33 8.27 -13.79 -9.10
N PRO A 34 7.29 -13.01 -8.63
CA PRO A 34 6.54 -12.11 -9.50
C PRO A 34 7.44 -11.02 -10.08
N ASP A 35 6.98 -10.38 -11.15
CA ASP A 35 7.57 -9.12 -11.59
C ASP A 35 7.23 -8.04 -10.57
N ILE A 36 8.27 -7.53 -9.90
CA ILE A 36 8.12 -6.58 -8.78
C ILE A 36 7.54 -5.24 -9.26
N ASN A 37 7.85 -4.81 -10.49
CA ASN A 37 7.35 -3.55 -11.02
C ASN A 37 5.88 -3.68 -11.41
N GLU A 38 5.51 -4.77 -12.07
CA GLU A 38 4.12 -5.08 -12.41
C GLU A 38 3.28 -5.16 -11.12
N MET A 39 3.74 -5.90 -10.12
CA MET A 39 3.04 -5.97 -8.83
C MET A 39 2.91 -4.63 -8.12
N PHE A 40 3.91 -3.74 -8.25
CA PHE A 40 3.83 -2.42 -7.67
C PHE A 40 2.76 -1.57 -8.37
N GLU A 41 2.75 -1.57 -9.70
CA GLU A 41 1.73 -0.85 -10.50
C GLU A 41 0.33 -1.41 -10.24
N ASP A 42 0.16 -2.74 -10.26
CA ASP A 42 -1.09 -3.42 -9.97
C ASP A 42 -1.59 -3.09 -8.55
N SER A 43 -0.70 -3.10 -7.56
CA SER A 43 -1.08 -2.75 -6.18
C SER A 43 -1.60 -1.32 -6.07
N LEU A 44 -1.03 -0.37 -6.82
CA LEU A 44 -1.53 1.01 -6.84
C LEU A 44 -2.89 1.12 -7.54
N GLU A 45 -3.09 0.39 -8.63
CA GLU A 45 -4.39 0.31 -9.33
C GLU A 45 -5.48 -0.24 -8.40
N ILE A 46 -5.21 -1.34 -7.70
CA ILE A 46 -6.12 -1.94 -6.71
C ILE A 46 -6.51 -0.93 -5.64
N LEU A 47 -5.54 -0.23 -5.03
CA LEU A 47 -5.85 0.75 -3.98
C LEU A 47 -6.67 1.93 -4.51
N ARG A 48 -6.44 2.34 -5.75
CA ARG A 48 -7.21 3.40 -6.40
C ARG A 48 -8.65 2.96 -6.64
N ASP A 49 -8.85 1.78 -7.20
CA ASP A 49 -10.18 1.24 -7.46
C ASP A 49 -10.98 1.08 -6.17
N ILE A 50 -10.37 0.54 -5.12
CA ILE A 50 -10.98 0.44 -3.79
C ILE A 50 -11.30 1.81 -3.22
N SER A 51 -10.42 2.80 -3.38
CA SER A 51 -10.69 4.15 -2.88
C SER A 51 -11.88 4.85 -3.56
N ALA A 52 -12.23 4.41 -4.76
CA ALA A 52 -13.36 4.90 -5.53
C ALA A 52 -14.66 4.11 -5.27
N MET A 53 -14.57 2.93 -4.65
CA MET A 53 -15.72 2.11 -4.28
C MET A 53 -16.38 2.59 -2.99
N ASP A 54 -17.70 2.40 -2.90
CA ASP A 54 -18.42 2.59 -1.64
C ASP A 54 -18.10 1.42 -0.70
N GLU A 55 -17.91 1.70 0.59
CA GLU A 55 -17.62 0.66 1.60
C GLU A 55 -18.71 -0.41 1.63
N ALA A 56 -19.96 -0.05 1.32
CA ALA A 56 -21.08 -1.00 1.25
C ALA A 56 -21.03 -1.94 0.03
N GLU A 57 -20.19 -1.64 -0.96
CA GLU A 57 -20.02 -2.41 -2.20
C GLU A 57 -18.79 -3.32 -2.14
N MET A 58 -17.90 -3.17 -1.16
CA MET A 58 -16.73 -4.05 -1.01
C MET A 58 -17.13 -5.49 -0.68
N GLU A 59 -16.62 -6.42 -1.48
CA GLU A 59 -16.74 -7.85 -1.27
C GLU A 59 -15.49 -8.41 -0.57
N GLU A 60 -15.57 -9.66 -0.08
CA GLU A 60 -14.44 -10.33 0.60
C GLU A 60 -13.18 -10.39 -0.29
N ASP A 61 -13.37 -10.57 -1.61
CA ASP A 61 -12.27 -10.61 -2.56
C ASP A 61 -11.57 -9.23 -2.68
N ASP A 62 -12.32 -8.12 -2.62
CA ASP A 62 -11.76 -6.76 -2.65
C ASP A 62 -10.94 -6.46 -1.38
N GLU A 63 -11.41 -6.91 -0.21
CA GLU A 63 -10.68 -6.79 1.05
C GLU A 63 -9.36 -7.58 1.00
N ILE A 64 -9.38 -8.79 0.42
CA ILE A 64 -8.20 -9.63 0.24
C ILE A 64 -7.19 -8.93 -0.69
N ASP A 65 -7.65 -8.42 -1.84
CA ASP A 65 -6.82 -7.71 -2.80
C ASP A 65 -6.21 -6.44 -2.17
N GLN A 66 -7.00 -5.68 -1.40
CA GLN A 66 -6.50 -4.54 -0.63
C GLN A 66 -5.36 -4.95 0.31
N THR A 67 -5.56 -6.03 1.05
CA THR A 67 -4.62 -6.51 2.06
C THR A 67 -3.30 -6.89 1.41
N ILE A 68 -3.36 -7.58 0.27
CA ILE A 68 -2.18 -7.97 -0.52
C ILE A 68 -1.46 -6.72 -1.04
N ALA A 69 -2.19 -5.78 -1.65
CA ALA A 69 -1.64 -4.54 -2.19
C ALA A 69 -0.95 -3.68 -1.11
N VAL A 70 -1.62 -3.46 0.02
CA VAL A 70 -1.07 -2.73 1.17
C VAL A 70 0.20 -3.40 1.70
N SER A 71 0.15 -4.72 1.89
CA SER A 71 1.28 -5.49 2.39
C SER A 71 2.47 -5.39 1.44
N PHE A 72 2.24 -5.55 0.13
CA PHE A 72 3.29 -5.49 -0.88
C PHE A 72 3.91 -4.11 -1.00
N ILE A 73 3.12 -3.04 -1.05
CA ILE A 73 3.64 -1.67 -1.16
C ILE A 73 4.49 -1.33 0.07
N TRP A 74 4.03 -1.68 1.28
CA TRP A 74 4.83 -1.49 2.48
C TRP A 74 6.16 -2.25 2.39
N HIS A 75 6.12 -3.53 1.96
CA HIS A 75 7.31 -4.35 1.80
C HIS A 75 8.28 -3.76 0.79
N TYR A 76 7.78 -3.27 -0.34
CA TYR A 76 8.57 -2.71 -1.42
C TYR A 76 9.45 -1.57 -0.92
N PHE A 77 8.86 -0.57 -0.26
CA PHE A 77 9.61 0.59 0.24
C PHE A 77 10.48 0.29 1.46
N ASN A 78 10.11 -0.68 2.30
CA ASN A 78 10.91 -1.02 3.48
C ASN A 78 12.07 -1.99 3.18
N ASN A 79 11.95 -2.83 2.14
CA ASN A 79 12.85 -3.97 1.95
C ASN A 79 13.41 -4.13 0.53
N LEU A 80 12.72 -3.68 -0.51
CA LEU A 80 13.10 -3.97 -1.90
C LEU A 80 13.80 -2.80 -2.60
N VAL A 81 13.41 -1.55 -2.30
CA VAL A 81 14.04 -0.36 -2.89
C VAL A 81 15.49 -0.19 -2.41
N GLU A 82 16.28 0.49 -3.23
CA GLU A 82 17.67 0.84 -2.89
C GLU A 82 17.72 1.72 -1.63
N ASP A 83 18.82 1.64 -0.88
CA ASP A 83 18.94 2.27 0.45
C ASP A 83 18.66 3.78 0.47
N GLY A 84 18.76 4.48 -0.67
CA GLY A 84 18.46 5.91 -0.79
C GLY A 84 16.97 6.25 -0.80
N ASP A 85 16.12 5.32 -1.25
CA ASP A 85 14.67 5.47 -1.36
C ASP A 85 13.91 4.64 -0.32
N ARG A 86 14.65 3.92 0.55
CA ARG A 86 14.08 3.09 1.60
C ARG A 86 13.38 3.94 2.65
N ILE A 87 12.18 3.51 3.01
CA ILE A 87 11.43 4.04 4.16
C ILE A 87 11.52 3.03 5.29
N GLU A 88 11.83 3.49 6.51
CA GLU A 88 11.78 2.64 7.71
C GLU A 88 10.48 2.90 8.47
N GLY A 89 9.61 1.88 8.54
CA GLY A 89 8.36 1.90 9.30
C GLY A 89 7.14 2.26 8.46
N ASP A 90 6.16 2.90 9.10
CA ASP A 90 4.87 3.24 8.51
C ASP A 90 5.01 4.19 7.30
N ILE A 91 4.16 3.99 6.30
CA ILE A 91 4.19 4.76 5.04
C ILE A 91 2.88 5.51 4.79
N VAL A 92 2.98 6.58 4.02
CA VAL A 92 1.86 7.38 3.54
C VAL A 92 1.89 7.40 2.02
N LEU A 93 0.78 7.03 1.40
CA LEU A 93 0.52 7.09 -0.03
C LEU A 93 -0.37 8.29 -0.31
N ILE A 94 0.08 9.20 -1.17
CA ILE A 94 -0.67 10.38 -1.60
C ILE A 94 -0.75 10.33 -3.11
N GLU A 95 -1.93 10.06 -3.65
CA GLU A 95 -2.16 10.17 -5.09
C GLU A 95 -2.28 11.64 -5.52
N ASP A 96 -1.72 11.93 -6.69
CA ASP A 96 -1.87 13.24 -7.33
C ASP A 96 -3.33 13.48 -7.74
N GLU A 97 -3.78 14.73 -7.65
CA GLU A 97 -5.18 15.09 -7.96
C GLU A 97 -5.58 14.81 -9.43
N ASP A 98 -4.60 14.68 -10.32
CA ASP A 98 -4.80 14.34 -11.74
C ASP A 98 -4.65 12.83 -12.05
N GLY A 99 -4.38 12.01 -11.02
CA GLY A 99 -4.21 10.56 -11.13
C GLY A 99 -2.94 10.13 -11.86
N THR A 100 -1.99 11.04 -12.09
CA THR A 100 -0.78 10.75 -12.88
C THR A 100 0.37 10.15 -12.08
N GLY A 101 0.27 10.16 -10.75
CA GLY A 101 1.32 9.68 -9.87
C GLY A 101 0.86 9.39 -8.45
N VAL A 102 1.73 8.68 -7.72
CA VAL A 102 1.63 8.50 -6.26
C VAL A 102 2.92 8.96 -5.63
N THR A 103 2.79 9.78 -4.58
CA THR A 103 3.89 10.17 -3.71
C THR A 103 3.89 9.27 -2.47
N VAL A 104 5.04 8.68 -2.15
CA VAL A 104 5.19 7.82 -0.97
C VAL A 104 6.14 8.48 0.03
N LEU A 105 5.69 8.60 1.28
CA LEU A 105 6.41 9.29 2.35
C LEU A 105 6.47 8.45 3.64
N PRO A 106 7.51 8.63 4.48
CA PRO A 106 7.50 8.09 5.84
C PRO A 106 6.40 8.75 6.69
N ALA A 107 5.58 7.97 7.38
CA ALA A 107 4.51 8.52 8.22
C ALA A 107 5.06 9.32 9.41
N ALA A 108 6.23 8.94 9.93
CA ALA A 108 6.91 9.69 11.00
C ALA A 108 7.27 11.14 10.60
N GLY A 109 7.33 11.45 9.30
CA GLY A 109 7.62 12.79 8.78
C GLY A 109 6.39 13.68 8.57
N ILE A 110 5.18 13.13 8.73
CA ILE A 110 3.93 13.89 8.59
C ILE A 110 3.47 14.31 9.98
N GLU A 111 3.94 15.46 10.44
CA GLU A 111 3.33 16.11 11.61
C GLU A 111 1.91 16.53 11.24
N ALA A 112 0.92 16.04 12.00
CA ALA A 112 -0.45 16.49 11.89
C ALA A 112 -0.51 17.98 12.27
N GLU A 113 -0.79 18.86 11.29
CA GLU A 113 -1.19 20.25 11.56
C GLU A 113 -2.55 20.33 12.27
#